data_AF-A0A3A2Z2W3-F1
#
_entry.id   AF-A0A3A2Z2W3-F1
#
_cell.length_a   1.000
_cell.length_b   1.000
_cell.length_c   1.000
_cell.angle_alpha   90.00
_cell.angle_beta   90.00
_cell.angle_gamma   90.00
#
_symmetry.space_group_name_H-M   'P 1'
#
loop_
_entity.id
_entity.type
_entity.pdbx_description
1 polymer ?
#
loop_
_entity_poly.entity_id
_entity_poly.type
_entity_poly.pdbx_seq_one_letter_code
_entity_poly.pdbx_strand_id
1 'polypeptide(L)'
;MRSCLRRDICNLASPGTHRTDIDSQHIRQCLPPELQYSCRYWIHHLEQSQTLSSEIKEVRLFLQKHFLHWVEAMSLLGLVSEVVGMLDLLHTHIP
;
A
#
# COMPACT_ATOMS: atom_id res chain seq x y z
N MET A 1 7.45 -0.24 6.31
CA MET A 1 6.17 -0.66 5.67
C MET A 1 5.65 -2.03 6.17
N ARG A 2 6.38 -3.14 5.99
CA ARG A 2 5.91 -4.51 6.33
C ARG A 2 5.32 -4.69 7.73
N SER A 3 5.97 -4.16 8.77
CA SER A 3 5.50 -4.27 10.16
C SER A 3 4.36 -3.30 10.50
N CYS A 4 4.13 -2.28 9.69
CA CYS A 4 3.16 -1.22 9.97
C CYS A 4 1.81 -1.49 9.30
N LEU A 5 1.81 -2.15 8.13
CA LEU A 5 0.59 -2.52 7.42
C LEU A 5 -0.12 -3.67 8.11
N ARG A 6 -1.39 -3.44 8.45
CA ARG A 6 -2.30 -4.42 9.05
C ARG A 6 -3.71 -4.13 8.59
N ARG A 7 -4.57 -5.16 8.65
CA ARG A 7 -6.01 -4.99 8.42
C ARG A 7 -6.57 -3.97 9.40
N ASP A 8 -7.44 -3.10 8.90
CA ASP A 8 -8.12 -2.08 9.67
C ASP A 8 -7.13 -1.17 10.40
N ILE A 9 -6.24 -0.53 9.62
CA ILE A 9 -5.14 0.25 10.18
C ILE A 9 -5.64 1.45 10.99
N CYS A 10 -6.82 1.98 10.62
CA CYS A 10 -7.50 3.07 11.31
C CYS A 10 -8.46 2.62 12.42
N ASN A 11 -8.61 1.30 12.65
CA ASN A 11 -9.52 0.75 13.67
C ASN A 11 -10.95 1.31 13.56
N LEU A 12 -11.53 1.24 12.36
CA LEU A 12 -12.82 1.81 12.01
C LEU A 12 -13.96 1.01 12.64
N ALA A 13 -15.08 1.67 12.89
CA ALA A 13 -16.26 1.03 13.48
C ALA A 13 -16.88 -0.04 12.56
N SER A 14 -16.73 0.11 11.24
CA SER A 14 -17.26 -0.82 10.24
C SER A 14 -16.34 -0.91 9.02
N PRO A 15 -16.20 -2.08 8.38
CA PRO A 15 -15.48 -2.23 7.11
C PRO A 15 -16.08 -1.39 5.96
N GLY A 16 -17.34 -0.98 6.07
CA GLY A 16 -18.06 -0.20 5.06
C GLY A 16 -18.01 1.31 5.27
N THR A 17 -17.24 1.81 6.24
CA THR A 17 -17.13 3.26 6.48
C THR A 17 -16.56 3.97 5.25
N HIS A 18 -17.27 4.98 4.74
CA HIS A 18 -16.79 5.76 3.61
C HIS A 18 -15.56 6.58 4.01
N ARG A 19 -14.57 6.66 3.13
CA ARG A 19 -13.35 7.44 3.36
C ARG A 19 -13.63 8.92 3.66
N THR A 20 -14.70 9.48 3.11
CA THR A 20 -15.15 10.86 3.36
C THR A 20 -15.62 11.11 4.78
N ASP A 21 -16.01 10.04 5.50
CA ASP A 21 -16.58 10.11 6.84
C ASP A 21 -15.51 9.94 7.93
N ILE A 22 -14.26 9.69 7.53
CA ILE A 22 -13.12 9.50 8.42
C ILE A 22 -12.36 10.82 8.53
N ASP A 23 -12.06 11.24 9.76
CA ASP A 23 -11.23 12.42 10.00
C ASP A 23 -9.84 12.25 9.38
N SER A 24 -9.46 13.21 8.54
CA SER A 24 -8.14 13.26 7.91
C SER A 24 -6.99 13.28 8.93
N GLN A 25 -7.20 13.86 10.11
CA GLN A 25 -6.18 13.85 11.17
C GLN A 25 -5.99 12.46 11.76
N HIS A 26 -7.08 11.71 11.97
CA HIS A 26 -7.02 10.31 12.39
C HIS A 26 -6.27 9.45 11.36
N ILE A 27 -6.58 9.61 10.07
CA ILE A 27 -5.85 8.91 8.99
C ILE A 27 -4.34 9.21 9.08
N ARG A 28 -3.94 10.47 9.27
CA ARG A 28 -2.51 10.85 9.39
C ARG A 28 -1.82 10.28 10.64
N GLN A 29 -2.56 10.03 11.71
CA GLN A 29 -2.04 9.38 12.91
C GLN A 29 -1.80 7.88 12.69
N CYS A 30 -2.72 7.21 11.98
CA CYS A 30 -2.61 5.80 11.65
C CYS A 30 -1.61 5.52 10.50
N LEU A 31 -1.46 6.48 9.58
CA LEU A 31 -0.52 6.45 8.46
C LEU A 31 0.48 7.60 8.59
N PRO A 32 1.58 7.44 9.34
CA PRO A 32 2.61 8.48 9.47
C PRO A 32 3.28 8.77 8.12
N PRO A 33 3.91 9.95 7.93
CA PRO A 33 4.43 10.41 6.64
C PRO A 33 5.32 9.40 5.91
N GLU A 34 6.17 8.69 6.64
CA GLU A 34 7.09 7.69 6.08
C GLU A 34 6.34 6.48 5.52
N LEU A 35 5.23 6.10 6.17
CA LEU A 35 4.38 5.01 5.71
C LEU A 35 3.56 5.44 4.49
N GLN A 36 3.05 6.67 4.47
CA GLN A 36 2.35 7.22 3.29
C GLN A 36 3.27 7.21 2.07
N TYR A 37 4.49 7.75 2.23
CA TYR A 37 5.49 7.76 1.17
C TYR A 37 5.83 6.33 0.71
N SER A 38 6.10 5.42 1.65
CA SER A 38 6.40 4.03 1.32
C SER A 38 5.26 3.36 0.56
N CYS A 39 4.01 3.51 1.02
CA CYS A 39 2.84 2.92 0.37
C CYS A 39 2.65 3.45 -1.05
N ARG A 40 2.89 4.74 -1.29
CA ARG A 40 2.71 5.34 -2.61
C ARG A 40 3.85 5.01 -3.58
N TYR A 41 5.10 4.97 -3.13
CA TYR A 41 6.24 4.98 -4.06
C TYR A 41 7.05 3.68 -4.15
N TRP A 42 6.77 2.65 -3.33
CA TRP A 42 7.62 1.45 -3.32
C TRP A 42 7.71 0.73 -4.67
N ILE A 43 6.65 0.73 -5.49
CA ILE A 43 6.65 0.11 -6.83
C ILE A 43 7.48 0.92 -7.83
N HIS A 44 7.41 2.25 -7.76
CA HIS A 44 8.26 3.11 -8.59
C HIS A 44 9.74 2.91 -8.26
N HIS A 45 10.08 2.75 -6.98
CA HIS A 45 11.46 2.44 -6.57
C HIS A 45 11.89 1.04 -7.04
N LEU A 46 10.96 0.07 -7.08
CA LEU A 46 11.23 -1.28 -7.60
C LEU A 46 11.47 -1.27 -9.12
N GLU A 47 10.67 -0.50 -9.87
CA GLU A 47 10.81 -0.35 -11.32
C GLU A 47 12.15 0.31 -11.70
N GLN A 48 12.57 1.30 -10.91
CA GLN A 48 13.81 2.03 -11.13
C GLN A 48 15.05 1.30 -10.58
N SER A 49 14.88 0.32 -9.69
CA SER A 49 15.97 -0.53 -9.26
C SER A 49 16.28 -1.56 -10.36
N GLN A 50 17.55 -1.90 -10.55
CA GLN A 50 17.90 -3.06 -11.36
C GLN A 50 17.46 -4.32 -10.59
N THR A 51 16.20 -4.71 -10.77
CA THR A 51 15.54 -5.68 -9.89
C THR A 51 16.28 -7.02 -9.91
N LEU A 52 16.77 -7.43 -8.74
CA LEU A 52 17.42 -8.74 -8.57
C LEU A 52 16.37 -9.83 -8.31
N SER A 53 16.68 -11.08 -8.65
CA SER A 53 15.79 -12.23 -8.39
C SER A 53 15.36 -12.36 -6.92
N SER A 54 16.24 -11.98 -5.98
CA SER A 54 15.94 -11.93 -4.55
C SER A 54 14.87 -10.89 -4.21
N GLU A 55 14.88 -9.73 -4.87
CA GLU A 55 13.90 -8.66 -4.65
C GLU A 55 12.51 -9.07 -5.14
N ILE A 56 12.42 -9.74 -6.30
CA ILE A 56 11.14 -10.28 -6.81
C ILE A 56 10.51 -11.25 -5.81
N LYS A 57 11.30 -12.15 -5.22
CA LYS A 57 10.82 -13.08 -4.18
C LYS A 57 10.27 -12.32 -2.98
N GLU A 58 10.97 -11.29 -2.53
CA GLU A 58 10.57 -10.45 -1.41
C GLU A 58 9.29 -9.66 -1.70
N VAL A 59 9.12 -9.16 -2.92
CA VAL A 59 7.89 -8.49 -3.36
C VAL A 59 6.72 -9.45 -3.40
N ARG A 60 6.90 -10.66 -3.94
CA ARG A 60 5.86 -11.70 -3.91
C ARG A 60 5.42 -12.05 -2.48
N LEU A 61 6.37 -12.26 -1.56
CA LEU A 61 6.07 -12.54 -0.15
C LEU A 61 5.34 -11.36 0.51
N PHE A 62 5.74 -10.13 0.17
CA PHE A 62 5.04 -8.93 0.63
C PHE A 62 3.60 -8.90 0.15
N LEU A 63 3.35 -9.08 -1.16
CA LEU A 63 2.01 -9.04 -1.74
C LEU A 63 1.12 -10.15 -1.19
N GLN A 64 1.63 -11.39 -1.06
CA GLN A 64 0.88 -12.50 -0.47
C GLN A 64 0.33 -12.20 0.93
N LYS A 65 1.08 -11.43 1.73
CA LYS A 65 0.69 -11.09 3.11
C LYS A 65 -0.02 -9.75 3.24
N HIS A 66 0.38 -8.75 2.46
CA HIS A 66 0.03 -7.35 2.69
C HIS A 66 -0.64 -6.66 1.50
N PHE A 67 -0.96 -7.36 0.40
CA PHE A 67 -1.62 -6.73 -0.74
C PHE A 67 -2.89 -5.97 -0.33
N LEU A 68 -3.84 -6.62 0.34
CA LEU A 68 -5.08 -5.95 0.76
C LEU A 68 -4.85 -4.86 1.83
N HIS A 69 -3.88 -5.05 2.73
CA HIS A 69 -3.51 -4.03 3.72
C HIS A 69 -2.95 -2.77 3.04
N TRP A 70 -2.18 -2.94 1.96
CA TRP A 70 -1.66 -1.85 1.17
C TRP A 70 -2.76 -1.15 0.36
N VAL A 71 -3.67 -1.90 -0.28
CA VAL A 71 -4.84 -1.32 -0.97
C VAL A 71 -5.73 -0.54 -0.02
N GLU A 72 -5.95 -1.04 1.19
CA GLU A 72 -6.68 -0.36 2.26
C GLU A 72 -6.01 0.98 2.60
N ALA A 73 -4.69 0.98 2.83
CA ALA A 73 -3.93 2.20 3.10
C ALA A 73 -4.02 3.21 1.94
N MET A 74 -3.86 2.76 0.69
CA MET A 74 -4.00 3.63 -0.49
C MET A 74 -5.42 4.19 -0.62
N SER A 75 -6.44 3.40 -0.27
CA SER A 75 -7.84 3.86 -0.27
C SER A 75 -8.08 4.94 0.78
N LEU A 76 -7.56 4.77 2.00
CA LEU A 76 -7.63 5.78 3.06
C LEU A 76 -6.93 7.09 2.64
N LEU A 77 -5.80 6.99 1.96
CA LEU A 77 -5.10 8.14 1.38
C LEU A 77 -5.85 8.80 0.22
N GLY A 78 -6.88 8.16 -0.33
CA GLY A 78 -7.61 8.65 -1.51
C GLY A 78 -6.86 8.42 -2.83
N LEU A 79 -5.93 7.47 -2.85
CA LEU A 79 -5.02 7.16 -3.95
C LEU A 79 -5.28 5.76 -4.55
N VAL A 80 -6.47 5.20 -4.34
CA VAL A 80 -6.80 3.84 -4.81
C VAL A 80 -6.72 3.71 -6.33
N SER A 81 -6.96 4.79 -7.08
CA SER A 81 -6.80 4.79 -8.54
C SER A 81 -5.34 4.56 -8.98
N GLU A 82 -4.36 5.02 -8.19
CA GLU A 82 -2.94 4.80 -8.48
C GLU A 82 -2.55 3.33 -8.34
N VAL A 83 -3.25 2.58 -7.48
CA VAL A 83 -3.01 1.14 -7.28
C VAL A 83 -3.17 0.36 -8.57
N VAL A 84 -4.11 0.75 -9.44
CA VAL A 84 -4.35 0.05 -10.71
C VAL A 84 -3.13 0.17 -11.62
N GLY A 85 -2.62 1.38 -11.85
CA GLY A 85 -1.41 1.57 -12.66
C GLY A 85 -0.17 0.92 -12.04
N MET A 86 -0.10 0.90 -10.70
CA MET A 86 0.95 0.19 -9.97
C MET A 86 0.88 -1.34 -10.12
N LEU A 87 -0.32 -1.90 -10.20
CA LEU A 87 -0.51 -3.33 -10.48
C LEU A 87 -0.10 -3.69 -11.90
N ASP A 88 -0.38 -2.83 -12.87
CA ASP A 88 0.06 -3.01 -14.25
C ASP A 88 1.61 -3.06 -14.32
N LEU A 89 2.29 -2.16 -13.61
CA LEU A 89 3.76 -2.17 -13.48
C LEU A 89 4.27 -3.45 -12.79
N LEU A 90 3.61 -3.92 -11.74
CA LEU A 90 4.02 -5.17 -11.11
C LEU A 90 3.86 -6.37 -12.05
N HIS A 91 2.83 -6.38 -12.90
CA HIS A 91 2.58 -7.46 -13.85
C HIS A 91 3.62 -7.51 -14.98
N THR A 92 4.18 -6.36 -15.39
CA THR A 92 5.26 -6.33 -16.39
C THR A 92 6.59 -6.83 -15.84
N HIS A 93 6.84 -6.68 -14.54
CA HIS A 93 8.12 -6.99 -13.88
C HIS A 93 8.14 -8.30 -13.08
N ILE A 94 6.98 -8.86 -12.73
CA ILE A 94 6.85 -10.10 -11.95
C ILE A 94 6.11 -11.15 -12.81
N PRO A 95 6.82 -12.16 -13.35
CA PRO A 95 6.21 -13.26 -14.09
C PRO A 95 5.39 -14.21 -13.22
#